data_AF-A0A2R6B0L7-F1
#
_entry.id   AF-A0A2R6B0L7-F1
#
_cell.length_a   1.000
_cell.length_b   1.000
_cell.length_c   1.000
_cell.angle_alpha   90.00
_cell.angle_beta   90.00
_cell.angle_gamma   90.00
#
_symmetry.space_group_name_H-M   'P 1'
#
loop_
_entity.id
_entity.type
_entity.pdbx_description
1 polymer ?
#
loop_
_entity_poly.entity_id
_entity_poly.type
_entity_poly.pdbx_seq_one_letter_code
_entity_poly.pdbx_strand_id
1 'polypeptide(L)'
;MPGKKLEKKKQKQSVKAKKRRTVYLSVGIAVSLVLIIGVYYGVNYLSGSTQNITAYIGQPVSTGFYSELNSLAQSTYGGPLASMSLFQPYNGTPWISGGKPIIVFIGAEYCPFCAATRWPLILALLRFGNFTGLQYMVSAPPVNESYYNVPTFTFRHASYTSPYIVFQGYEVQNRDYGLIAEPPSNYSQVWNLFGGGYPFIDFGNSFVLASSPLIPQTWHNYNWTQIAGFISSNTSIGVGIREYTNAITAVICKVDGNKPLSVCGQQPIPTLESELGGGAHSPLSESFATGYPSASTVTWTAVQYTQIEWIRKTSVNIR
;
A
#
# COMPACT_ATOMS: atom_id res chain seq x y z
N MET A 1 -65.81 -30.19 -60.18
CA MET A 1 -64.35 -29.94 -60.35
C MET A 1 -63.72 -29.40 -59.06
N PRO A 2 -63.09 -30.24 -58.21
CA PRO A 2 -62.60 -29.84 -56.88
C PRO A 2 -61.19 -29.20 -56.87
N GLY A 3 -60.40 -29.34 -57.94
CA GLY A 3 -58.96 -29.00 -57.93
C GLY A 3 -58.60 -27.51 -57.83
N LYS A 4 -59.38 -26.60 -58.42
CA LYS A 4 -59.03 -25.16 -58.49
C LYS A 4 -59.10 -24.42 -57.14
N LYS A 5 -59.86 -24.91 -56.16
CA LYS A 5 -59.92 -24.32 -54.80
C LYS A 5 -58.73 -24.74 -53.93
N LEU A 6 -58.13 -25.90 -54.18
CA LEU A 6 -57.00 -26.43 -53.40
C LEU A 6 -55.68 -25.72 -53.78
N GLU A 7 -55.46 -25.45 -55.08
CA GLU A 7 -54.27 -24.72 -55.54
C GLU A 7 -54.25 -23.25 -55.09
N LYS A 8 -55.39 -22.55 -55.13
CA LYS A 8 -55.49 -21.17 -54.61
C LYS A 8 -55.21 -21.08 -53.10
N LYS A 9 -55.55 -22.13 -52.32
CA LYS A 9 -55.20 -22.20 -50.89
C LYS A 9 -53.70 -22.44 -50.68
N LYS A 10 -53.07 -23.34 -51.45
CA LYS A 10 -51.61 -23.59 -51.40
C LYS A 10 -50.78 -22.37 -51.84
N GLN A 11 -51.20 -21.64 -52.86
CA GLN A 11 -50.56 -20.37 -53.27
C GLN A 11 -50.71 -19.27 -52.20
N LYS A 12 -51.90 -19.09 -51.61
CA LYS A 12 -52.08 -18.12 -50.51
C LYS A 12 -51.29 -18.49 -49.24
N GLN A 13 -51.13 -19.78 -48.94
CA GLN A 13 -50.31 -20.25 -47.82
C GLN A 13 -48.80 -20.08 -48.07
N SER A 14 -48.30 -20.37 -49.27
CA SER A 14 -46.88 -20.18 -49.62
C SER A 14 -46.49 -18.70 -49.65
N VAL A 15 -47.35 -17.80 -50.14
CA VAL A 15 -47.14 -16.35 -50.07
C VAL A 15 -47.12 -15.85 -48.61
N LYS A 16 -48.02 -16.33 -47.76
CA LYS A 16 -48.02 -16.00 -46.32
C LYS A 16 -46.78 -16.53 -45.59
N ALA A 17 -46.31 -17.73 -45.91
CA ALA A 17 -45.09 -18.31 -45.36
C ALA A 17 -43.84 -17.53 -45.80
N LYS A 18 -43.76 -17.13 -47.07
CA LYS A 18 -42.65 -16.33 -47.60
C LYS A 18 -42.62 -14.92 -46.98
N LYS A 19 -43.79 -14.29 -46.79
CA LYS A 19 -43.90 -12.98 -46.11
C LYS A 19 -43.51 -13.07 -44.63
N ARG A 20 -43.94 -14.12 -43.90
CA ARG A 20 -43.53 -14.37 -42.51
C ARG A 20 -42.02 -14.60 -42.40
N ARG A 21 -41.43 -15.44 -43.27
CA ARG A 21 -39.97 -15.67 -43.31
C ARG A 21 -39.18 -14.39 -43.57
N THR A 22 -39.66 -13.53 -44.47
CA THR A 22 -39.02 -12.24 -44.77
C THR A 22 -39.11 -11.28 -43.57
N VAL A 23 -40.26 -11.23 -42.89
CA VAL A 23 -40.45 -10.42 -41.68
C VAL A 23 -39.56 -10.90 -40.52
N TYR A 24 -39.46 -12.22 -40.29
CA TYR A 24 -38.58 -12.76 -39.25
C TYR A 24 -37.10 -12.50 -39.54
N LEU A 25 -36.67 -12.58 -40.81
CA LEU A 25 -35.30 -12.25 -41.22
C LEU A 25 -35.01 -10.75 -41.02
N SER A 26 -35.92 -9.85 -41.39
CA SER A 26 -35.72 -8.41 -41.19
C SER A 26 -35.68 -8.02 -39.71
N VAL A 27 -36.51 -8.65 -38.87
CA VAL A 27 -36.50 -8.41 -37.41
C VAL A 27 -35.23 -8.99 -36.78
N GLY A 28 -34.80 -10.18 -37.19
CA GLY A 28 -33.56 -10.78 -36.70
C GLY A 28 -32.32 -9.94 -37.02
N ILE A 29 -32.25 -9.36 -38.22
CA ILE A 29 -31.17 -8.45 -38.63
C ILE A 29 -31.20 -7.16 -37.80
N ALA A 30 -32.38 -6.56 -37.61
CA ALA A 30 -32.51 -5.33 -36.81
C ALA A 30 -32.09 -5.53 -35.35
N VAL A 31 -32.51 -6.63 -34.72
CA VAL A 31 -32.11 -6.97 -33.34
C VAL A 31 -30.61 -7.22 -33.25
N SER A 32 -30.03 -7.93 -34.23
CA SER A 32 -28.58 -8.18 -34.27
C SER A 32 -27.79 -6.90 -34.43
N LEU A 33 -28.24 -5.97 -35.28
CA LEU A 33 -27.60 -4.66 -35.44
C LEU A 33 -27.66 -3.83 -34.16
N VAL A 34 -28.81 -3.80 -33.47
CA VAL A 34 -28.95 -3.09 -32.20
C VAL A 34 -28.04 -3.69 -31.13
N LEU A 35 -27.91 -5.02 -31.07
CA LEU A 35 -26.99 -5.70 -30.14
C LEU A 35 -25.53 -5.40 -30.48
N ILE A 36 -25.14 -5.44 -31.75
CA ILE A 36 -23.78 -5.11 -32.19
C ILE A 36 -23.44 -3.66 -31.89
N ILE A 37 -24.37 -2.74 -32.16
CA ILE A 37 -24.21 -1.32 -31.85
C ILE A 37 -24.14 -1.09 -30.33
N GLY A 38 -24.99 -1.76 -29.55
CA GLY A 38 -24.98 -1.72 -28.09
C GLY A 38 -23.69 -2.27 -27.49
N VAL A 39 -23.15 -3.36 -28.05
CA VAL A 39 -21.84 -3.91 -27.66
C VAL A 39 -20.72 -2.99 -28.10
N TYR A 40 -20.76 -2.43 -29.31
CA TYR A 40 -19.75 -1.50 -29.82
C TYR A 40 -19.66 -0.23 -28.96
N TYR A 41 -20.80 0.40 -28.67
CA TYR A 41 -20.83 1.56 -27.79
C TYR A 41 -20.60 1.18 -26.33
N GLY A 42 -21.07 0.02 -25.86
CA GLY A 42 -20.78 -0.48 -24.52
C GLY A 42 -19.29 -0.74 -24.30
N VAL A 43 -18.61 -1.37 -25.27
CA VAL A 43 -17.17 -1.61 -25.26
C VAL A 43 -16.42 -0.30 -25.40
N ASN A 44 -16.82 0.65 -26.26
CA ASN A 44 -16.15 1.96 -26.38
C ASN A 44 -16.41 2.89 -25.19
N TYR A 45 -17.55 2.77 -24.52
CA TYR A 45 -17.87 3.52 -23.31
C TYR A 45 -17.16 2.94 -22.08
N LEU A 46 -16.91 1.62 -22.07
CA LEU A 46 -16.08 0.94 -21.07
C LEU A 46 -14.58 1.01 -21.39
N SER A 47 -14.22 1.17 -22.66
CA SER A 47 -12.86 1.45 -23.13
C SER A 47 -12.66 2.96 -23.06
N GLY A 48 -12.64 3.49 -21.84
CA GLY A 48 -12.03 4.80 -21.61
C GLY A 48 -10.66 4.79 -22.28
N SER A 49 -10.37 5.85 -23.05
CA SER A 49 -9.06 6.15 -23.63
C SER A 49 -7.94 5.56 -22.77
N THR A 50 -6.98 4.82 -23.32
CA THR A 50 -5.78 4.38 -22.59
C THR A 50 -5.15 5.61 -21.94
N GLN A 51 -5.47 5.83 -20.67
CA GLN A 51 -5.05 7.01 -19.94
C GLN A 51 -3.53 6.88 -19.82
N ASN A 52 -2.81 7.91 -20.27
CA ASN A 52 -1.36 7.94 -20.17
C ASN A 52 -0.96 8.21 -18.71
N ILE A 53 -1.11 7.18 -17.86
CA ILE A 53 -0.86 7.27 -16.42
C ILE A 53 0.62 7.62 -16.10
N THR A 54 1.54 7.35 -17.02
CA THR A 54 2.96 7.69 -16.83
C THR A 54 3.21 9.20 -16.89
N ALA A 55 2.31 9.99 -17.49
CA ALA A 55 2.39 11.45 -17.47
C ALA A 55 2.28 12.04 -16.05
N TYR A 56 1.73 11.28 -15.09
CA TYR A 56 1.60 11.69 -13.70
C TYR A 56 2.83 11.33 -12.86
N ILE A 57 3.80 10.58 -13.37
CA ILE A 57 4.99 10.18 -12.60
C ILE A 57 5.71 11.43 -12.06
N GLY A 58 5.95 11.44 -10.74
CA GLY A 58 6.61 12.54 -10.04
C GLY A 58 5.74 13.77 -9.81
N GLN A 59 4.51 13.81 -10.32
CA GLN A 59 3.57 14.88 -10.01
C GLN A 59 3.06 14.73 -8.58
N PRO A 60 2.88 15.84 -7.83
CA PRO A 60 2.30 15.80 -6.50
C PRO A 60 0.88 15.23 -6.54
N VAL A 61 0.54 14.43 -5.53
CA VAL A 61 -0.85 13.99 -5.35
C VAL A 61 -1.73 15.21 -5.15
N SER A 62 -2.78 15.34 -5.97
CA SER A 62 -3.68 16.49 -5.90
C SER A 62 -4.38 16.54 -4.53
N THR A 63 -4.65 17.74 -4.01
CA THR A 63 -5.34 17.92 -2.72
C THR A 63 -6.68 17.20 -2.68
N GLY A 64 -7.44 17.21 -3.78
CA GLY A 64 -8.72 16.51 -3.88
C GLY A 64 -8.55 15.01 -3.74
N PHE A 65 -7.60 14.42 -4.46
CA PHE A 65 -7.34 12.98 -4.37
C PHE A 65 -6.74 12.56 -3.02
N TYR A 66 -5.88 13.40 -2.42
CA TYR A 66 -5.38 13.16 -1.07
C TYR A 66 -6.49 13.16 -0.02
N SER A 67 -7.46 14.08 -0.13
CA SER A 67 -8.65 14.11 0.72
C SER A 67 -9.50 12.84 0.55
N GLU A 68 -9.66 12.36 -0.68
CA GLU A 68 -10.32 11.08 -0.97
C GLU A 68 -9.60 9.90 -0.31
N LEU A 69 -8.26 9.81 -0.42
CA LEU A 69 -7.47 8.78 0.27
C LEU A 69 -7.67 8.82 1.79
N ASN A 70 -7.70 10.02 2.39
CA ASN A 70 -7.95 10.17 3.82
C ASN A 70 -9.37 9.71 4.19
N SER A 71 -10.38 10.06 3.40
CA SER A 71 -11.75 9.58 3.59
C SER A 71 -11.84 8.04 3.47
N LEU A 72 -11.14 7.45 2.50
CA LEU A 72 -11.04 6.00 2.35
C LEU A 72 -10.36 5.36 3.56
N ALA A 73 -9.25 5.91 4.05
CA ALA A 73 -8.55 5.40 5.22
C ALA A 73 -9.48 5.29 6.44
N GLN A 74 -10.38 6.27 6.64
CA GLN A 74 -11.32 6.30 7.76
C GLN A 74 -12.60 5.50 7.53
N SER A 75 -13.02 5.26 6.29
CA SER A 75 -14.26 4.55 5.97
C SER A 75 -14.07 3.04 5.75
N THR A 76 -12.83 2.60 5.55
CA THR A 76 -12.50 1.22 5.17
C THR A 76 -12.27 0.27 6.35
N TYR A 77 -12.84 0.57 7.51
CA TYR A 77 -12.98 -0.42 8.58
C TYR A 77 -13.97 -1.50 8.15
N GLY A 78 -13.64 -2.77 8.36
CA GLY A 78 -14.46 -3.92 7.96
C GLY A 78 -13.99 -4.63 6.68
N GLY A 79 -14.77 -5.61 6.23
CA GLY A 79 -14.39 -6.55 5.17
C GLY A 79 -14.01 -7.93 5.73
N PRO A 80 -13.65 -8.90 4.87
CA PRO A 80 -13.08 -10.16 5.33
C PRO A 80 -11.76 -9.87 6.10
N LEU A 81 -11.33 -10.81 6.92
CA LEU A 81 -10.06 -10.69 7.64
C LEU A 81 -8.93 -11.12 6.71
N ALA A 82 -7.88 -10.30 6.64
CA ALA A 82 -6.64 -10.72 5.99
C ALA A 82 -6.00 -11.86 6.79
N SER A 83 -5.21 -12.70 6.12
CA SER A 83 -4.37 -13.65 6.87
C SER A 83 -3.24 -12.89 7.56
N MET A 84 -3.18 -12.99 8.89
CA MET A 84 -2.07 -12.40 9.66
C MET A 84 -0.76 -13.19 9.56
N SER A 85 -0.76 -14.36 8.92
CA SER A 85 0.44 -15.22 8.76
C SER A 85 1.58 -14.59 7.96
N LEU A 86 1.29 -13.59 7.12
CA LEU A 86 2.30 -12.85 6.37
C LEU A 86 3.08 -11.87 7.25
N PHE A 87 2.55 -11.51 8.43
CA PHE A 87 3.20 -10.64 9.40
C PHE A 87 3.97 -11.49 10.39
N GLN A 88 5.27 -11.64 10.11
CA GLN A 88 6.15 -12.51 10.87
C GLN A 88 6.59 -11.80 12.16
N PRO A 89 6.42 -12.42 13.34
CA PRO A 89 6.97 -11.86 14.57
C PRO A 89 8.50 -11.86 14.50
N TYR A 90 9.09 -10.77 14.94
CA TYR A 90 10.52 -10.56 14.96
C TYR A 90 10.89 -9.92 16.29
N ASN A 91 11.47 -10.67 17.23
CA ASN A 91 11.78 -10.17 18.58
C ASN A 91 13.10 -9.35 18.61
N GLY A 92 13.18 -8.32 17.77
CA GLY A 92 14.29 -7.37 17.77
C GLY A 92 14.20 -6.37 18.93
N THR A 93 15.30 -5.67 19.22
CA THR A 93 15.28 -4.54 20.15
C THR A 93 14.39 -3.43 19.56
N PRO A 94 13.34 -2.96 20.27
CA PRO A 94 12.38 -2.02 19.71
C PRO A 94 13.03 -0.75 19.14
N TRP A 95 12.64 -0.38 17.92
CA TRP A 95 13.07 0.88 17.31
C TRP A 95 12.12 2.01 17.71
N ILE A 96 12.60 2.90 18.58
CA ILE A 96 11.82 4.00 19.14
C ILE A 96 12.50 5.34 18.84
N SER A 97 11.73 6.35 18.45
CA SER A 97 12.19 7.73 18.32
C SER A 97 11.17 8.68 18.95
N GLY A 98 11.62 9.44 19.96
CA GLY A 98 10.74 10.35 20.70
C GLY A 98 9.56 9.65 21.38
N GLY A 99 9.78 8.42 21.87
CA GLY A 99 8.74 7.61 22.53
C GLY A 99 7.75 6.92 21.58
N LYS A 100 7.97 7.00 20.26
CA LYS A 100 7.11 6.43 19.22
C LYS A 100 7.81 5.28 18.48
N PRO A 101 7.14 4.16 18.17
CA PRO A 101 7.73 3.12 17.35
C PRO A 101 7.99 3.62 15.92
N ILE A 102 9.09 3.14 15.34
CA ILE A 102 9.48 3.44 13.96
C ILE A 102 8.94 2.34 13.05
N ILE A 103 8.16 2.73 12.05
CA ILE A 103 7.70 1.88 10.95
C ILE A 103 8.57 2.17 9.74
N VAL A 104 9.20 1.14 9.19
CA VAL A 104 10.14 1.28 8.06
C VAL A 104 9.57 0.57 6.84
N PHE A 105 9.48 1.26 5.71
CA PHE A 105 9.22 0.66 4.41
C PHE A 105 10.50 0.67 3.59
N ILE A 106 10.83 -0.45 2.96
CA ILE A 106 11.92 -0.57 1.98
C ILE A 106 11.33 -1.14 0.70
N GLY A 107 11.46 -0.40 -0.39
CA GLY A 107 10.93 -0.80 -1.69
C GLY A 107 11.69 -0.18 -2.84
N ALA A 108 11.15 -0.35 -4.04
CA ALA A 108 11.64 0.32 -5.24
C ALA A 108 10.48 0.83 -6.08
N GLU A 109 10.68 1.93 -6.81
CA GLU A 109 9.66 2.52 -7.67
C GLU A 109 9.35 1.63 -8.87
N TYR A 110 10.33 0.87 -9.38
CA TYR A 110 10.11 -0.08 -10.49
C TYR A 110 9.25 -1.29 -10.08
N CYS A 111 9.22 -1.63 -8.79
CA CYS A 111 8.68 -2.90 -8.28
C CYS A 111 7.13 -2.90 -8.24
N PRO A 112 6.45 -3.78 -9.00
CA PRO A 112 4.97 -3.80 -9.05
C PRO A 112 4.31 -4.30 -7.77
N PHE A 113 4.94 -5.24 -7.06
CA PHE A 113 4.47 -5.73 -5.76
C PHE A 113 4.58 -4.63 -4.68
N CYS A 114 5.62 -3.80 -4.76
CA CYS A 114 5.76 -2.60 -3.96
C CYS A 114 4.66 -1.61 -4.29
N ALA A 115 4.38 -1.42 -5.59
CA ALA A 115 3.32 -0.54 -6.06
C ALA A 115 1.95 -0.92 -5.49
N ALA A 116 1.62 -2.22 -5.47
CA ALA A 116 0.41 -2.72 -4.83
C ALA A 116 0.38 -2.46 -3.32
N THR A 117 1.50 -2.75 -2.63
CA THR A 117 1.60 -2.69 -1.16
C THR A 117 1.56 -1.28 -0.60
N ARG A 118 2.00 -0.27 -1.37
CA ARG A 118 1.93 1.14 -0.94
C ARG A 118 0.49 1.60 -0.72
N TRP A 119 -0.50 1.06 -1.45
CA TRP A 119 -1.91 1.43 -1.26
C TRP A 119 -2.41 1.14 0.17
N PRO A 120 -2.43 -0.11 0.67
CA PRO A 120 -2.87 -0.38 2.02
C PRO A 120 -1.95 0.24 3.09
N LEU A 121 -0.64 0.35 2.83
CA LEU A 121 0.28 1.02 3.76
C LEU A 121 -0.06 2.51 3.93
N ILE A 122 -0.28 3.24 2.84
CA ILE A 122 -0.65 4.66 2.90
C ILE A 122 -1.98 4.85 3.64
N LEU A 123 -2.99 4.04 3.32
CA LEU A 123 -4.30 4.12 3.99
C LEU A 123 -4.18 3.82 5.48
N ALA A 124 -3.38 2.83 5.88
CA ALA A 124 -3.14 2.52 7.29
C ALA A 124 -2.43 3.70 7.99
N LEU A 125 -1.37 4.26 7.39
CA LEU A 125 -0.63 5.38 7.95
C LEU A 125 -1.48 6.66 8.05
N LEU A 126 -2.42 6.89 7.13
CA LEU A 126 -3.39 8.00 7.19
C LEU A 126 -4.35 7.91 8.38
N ARG A 127 -4.50 6.73 9.01
CA ARG A 127 -5.25 6.60 10.28
C ARG A 127 -4.51 7.19 11.47
N PHE A 128 -3.18 7.21 11.42
CA PHE A 128 -2.31 7.66 12.53
C PHE A 128 -1.70 9.05 12.30
N GLY A 129 -1.78 9.62 11.11
CA GLY A 129 -1.06 10.83 10.77
C GLY A 129 -1.33 11.32 9.36
N ASN A 130 -0.43 12.16 8.85
CA ASN A 130 -0.59 12.80 7.55
C ASN A 130 0.72 12.79 6.77
N PHE A 131 0.60 12.66 5.45
CA PHE A 131 1.69 12.86 4.51
C PHE A 131 1.69 14.29 3.95
N THR A 132 2.88 14.78 3.64
CA THR A 132 3.11 15.88 2.70
C THR A 132 4.11 15.40 1.64
N GLY A 133 4.11 16.02 0.46
CA GLY A 133 5.07 15.68 -0.60
C GLY A 133 4.87 14.31 -1.27
N LEU A 134 3.75 13.63 -1.03
CA LEU A 134 3.40 12.39 -1.71
C LEU A 134 3.22 12.65 -3.21
N GLN A 135 3.84 11.82 -4.05
CA GLN A 135 3.79 11.93 -5.50
C GLN A 135 3.24 10.66 -6.14
N TYR A 136 2.60 10.83 -7.30
CA TYR A 136 2.17 9.71 -8.14
C TYR A 136 3.38 8.99 -8.75
N MET A 137 3.28 7.66 -8.88
CA MET A 137 4.30 6.80 -9.46
C MET A 137 3.65 5.61 -10.17
N VAL A 138 4.31 5.08 -11.20
CA VAL A 138 3.84 3.89 -11.92
C VAL A 138 4.98 2.89 -11.95
N SER A 139 4.74 1.64 -11.56
CA SER A 139 5.81 0.63 -11.57
C SER A 139 6.31 0.32 -12.99
N ALA A 140 7.47 -0.33 -13.08
CA ALA A 140 8.09 -0.73 -14.34
C ALA A 140 8.95 -1.98 -14.12
N PRO A 141 8.35 -3.18 -14.01
CA PRO A 141 9.12 -4.41 -13.91
C PRO A 141 9.97 -4.63 -15.17
N PRO A 142 10.88 -5.60 -15.16
CA PRO A 142 11.65 -5.98 -16.32
C PRO A 142 10.75 -6.27 -17.53
N VAL A 143 11.30 -6.03 -18.72
CA VAL A 143 10.59 -6.27 -19.98
C VAL A 143 10.15 -7.75 -20.03
N ASN A 144 8.88 -8.00 -20.41
CA ASN A 144 8.22 -9.31 -20.46
C ASN A 144 7.64 -9.86 -19.14
N GLU A 145 7.54 -9.04 -18.09
CA GLU A 145 6.74 -9.42 -16.92
C GLU A 145 5.25 -9.05 -17.06
N SER A 146 4.39 -9.90 -16.51
CA SER A 146 2.92 -9.75 -16.55
C SER A 146 2.39 -8.58 -15.70
N TYR A 147 3.20 -8.04 -14.80
CA TYR A 147 2.81 -7.03 -13.81
C TYR A 147 3.40 -5.66 -14.10
N TYR A 148 3.23 -5.16 -15.32
CA TYR A 148 3.78 -3.87 -15.74
C TYR A 148 2.89 -2.69 -15.32
N ASN A 149 3.44 -1.48 -15.28
CA ASN A 149 2.71 -0.21 -15.14
C ASN A 149 1.60 -0.18 -14.07
N VAL A 150 1.88 -0.65 -12.86
CA VAL A 150 0.92 -0.62 -11.74
C VAL A 150 0.87 0.81 -11.16
N PRO A 151 -0.29 1.49 -11.15
CA PRO A 151 -0.42 2.82 -10.55
C PRO A 151 -0.22 2.80 -9.03
N THR A 152 0.61 3.70 -8.52
CA THR A 152 1.01 3.76 -7.11
C THR A 152 1.53 5.15 -6.73
N PHE A 153 2.20 5.24 -5.59
CA PHE A 153 2.82 6.44 -5.07
C PHE A 153 4.31 6.18 -4.84
N THR A 154 5.08 7.23 -4.57
CA THR A 154 6.48 7.11 -4.15
C THR A 154 6.67 7.83 -2.82
N PHE A 155 7.48 7.25 -1.93
CA PHE A 155 7.86 7.89 -0.66
C PHE A 155 9.10 8.77 -0.76
N ARG A 156 9.78 8.79 -1.91
CA ARG A 156 11.07 9.49 -2.12
C ARG A 156 11.11 10.93 -1.60
N HIS A 157 10.03 11.68 -1.80
CA HIS A 157 9.90 13.08 -1.35
C HIS A 157 8.78 13.27 -0.31
N ALA A 158 8.23 12.16 0.19
CA ALA A 158 7.16 12.21 1.16
C ALA A 158 7.71 12.47 2.57
N SER A 159 7.04 13.33 3.32
CA SER A 159 7.25 13.48 4.76
C SER A 159 6.00 13.02 5.49
N TYR A 160 6.17 12.41 6.66
CA TYR A 160 5.05 11.89 7.45
C TYR A 160 5.09 12.43 8.88
N THR A 161 3.95 12.94 9.34
CA THR A 161 3.78 13.49 10.68
C THR A 161 2.69 12.73 11.43
N SER A 162 3.03 12.24 12.61
CA SER A 162 2.11 11.54 13.51
C SER A 162 2.51 11.74 14.98
N PRO A 163 1.52 11.84 15.90
CA PRO A 163 1.78 11.80 17.33
C PRO A 163 1.97 10.37 17.88
N TYR A 164 1.75 9.34 17.06
CA TYR A 164 1.72 7.93 17.48
C TYR A 164 2.96 7.18 17.01
N ILE A 165 3.30 7.32 15.72
CA ILE A 165 4.41 6.58 15.12
C ILE A 165 5.42 7.51 14.43
N VAL A 166 6.57 6.96 14.06
CA VAL A 166 7.48 7.54 13.07
C VAL A 166 7.44 6.64 11.85
N PHE A 167 7.33 7.23 10.66
CA PHE A 167 7.40 6.47 9.41
C PHE A 167 8.65 6.89 8.63
N GLN A 168 9.37 5.90 8.10
CA GLN A 168 10.52 6.10 7.23
C GLN A 168 10.37 5.22 5.99
N GLY A 169 10.14 5.84 4.84
CA GLY A 169 10.01 5.16 3.56
C GLY A 169 11.27 5.30 2.72
N TYR A 170 11.90 4.17 2.40
CA TYR A 170 13.07 4.09 1.54
C TYR A 170 12.68 3.53 0.18
N GLU A 171 12.76 4.37 -0.83
CA GLU A 171 12.76 3.96 -2.23
C GLU A 171 14.21 3.71 -2.62
N VAL A 172 14.64 2.45 -2.69
CA VAL A 172 16.04 2.09 -2.92
C VAL A 172 16.42 2.34 -4.38
N GLN A 173 15.54 1.97 -5.30
CA GLN A 173 15.76 2.15 -6.73
C GLN A 173 14.59 2.87 -7.38
N ASN A 174 14.92 3.67 -8.40
CA ASN A 174 13.95 4.39 -9.20
C ASN A 174 13.25 3.46 -10.19
N ARG A 175 12.28 4.02 -10.92
CA ARG A 175 11.52 3.29 -11.94
C ARG A 175 12.41 2.69 -13.05
N ASP A 176 13.56 3.29 -13.30
CA ASP A 176 14.55 2.90 -14.30
C ASP A 176 15.74 2.13 -13.70
N TYR A 177 15.56 1.51 -12.52
CA TYR A 177 16.54 0.67 -11.80
C TYR A 177 17.77 1.40 -11.23
N GLY A 178 17.86 2.72 -11.40
CA GLY A 178 18.91 3.54 -10.80
C GLY A 178 18.78 3.63 -9.28
N LEU A 179 19.90 3.53 -8.56
CA LEU A 179 19.94 3.70 -7.10
C LEU A 179 19.51 5.12 -6.70
N ILE A 180 18.68 5.21 -5.66
CA ILE A 180 18.20 6.47 -5.08
C ILE A 180 18.85 6.69 -3.70
N ALA A 181 18.61 5.76 -2.78
CA ALA A 181 19.03 5.85 -1.40
C ALA A 181 19.15 4.46 -0.79
N GLU A 182 20.23 4.20 -0.05
CA GLU A 182 20.36 2.98 0.74
C GLU A 182 19.76 3.19 2.14
N PRO A 183 18.95 2.25 2.65
CA PRO A 183 18.50 2.31 4.04
C PRO A 183 19.71 2.23 5.00
N PRO A 184 19.72 3.01 6.09
CA PRO A 184 20.69 2.88 7.19
C PRO A 184 20.97 1.42 7.60
N SER A 185 22.18 1.14 8.06
CA SER A 185 22.68 -0.21 8.32
C SER A 185 21.82 -1.03 9.29
N ASN A 186 21.21 -0.38 10.29
CA ASN A 186 20.30 -1.03 11.23
C ASN A 186 19.03 -1.57 10.53
N TYR A 187 18.49 -0.85 9.54
CA TYR A 187 17.32 -1.29 8.78
C TYR A 187 17.69 -2.31 7.71
N SER A 188 18.78 -2.08 6.97
CA SER A 188 19.22 -2.98 5.92
C SER A 188 19.71 -4.34 6.46
N GLN A 189 20.27 -4.40 7.68
CA GLN A 189 20.57 -5.67 8.34
C GLN A 189 19.31 -6.52 8.54
N VAL A 190 18.24 -5.95 9.12
CA VAL A 190 16.97 -6.68 9.30
C VAL A 190 16.37 -7.05 7.96
N TRP A 191 16.32 -6.13 7.02
CA TRP A 191 15.84 -6.41 5.67
C TRP A 191 16.55 -7.61 5.02
N ASN A 192 17.88 -7.70 5.15
CA ASN A 192 18.68 -8.82 4.64
C ASN A 192 18.42 -10.12 5.40
N LEU A 193 18.15 -10.08 6.72
CA LEU A 193 17.75 -11.26 7.48
C LEU A 193 16.46 -11.90 6.93
N PHE A 194 15.58 -11.08 6.35
CA PHE A 194 14.35 -11.53 5.68
C PHE A 194 14.48 -11.63 4.15
N GLY A 195 15.71 -11.77 3.64
CA GLY A 195 15.99 -12.12 2.24
C GLY A 195 16.27 -10.93 1.31
N GLY A 196 16.24 -9.68 1.80
CA GLY A 196 16.63 -8.51 1.00
C GLY A 196 15.73 -8.23 -0.20
N GLY A 197 14.49 -8.75 -0.19
CA GLY A 197 13.51 -8.57 -1.26
C GLY A 197 12.61 -7.36 -1.04
N TYR A 198 11.94 -6.89 -2.11
CA TYR A 198 10.94 -5.84 -2.03
C TYR A 198 9.52 -6.39 -2.29
N PRO A 199 8.47 -5.80 -1.69
CA PRO A 199 8.52 -4.81 -0.62
C PRO A 199 8.86 -5.46 0.73
N PHE A 200 9.47 -4.67 1.61
CA PHE A 200 9.71 -5.02 3.00
C PHE A 200 9.12 -3.92 3.90
N ILE A 201 8.40 -4.33 4.94
CA ILE A 201 7.92 -3.43 5.99
C ILE A 201 8.32 -3.99 7.35
N ASP A 202 9.00 -3.18 8.14
CA ASP A 202 9.24 -3.44 9.56
C ASP A 202 8.32 -2.58 10.42
N PHE A 203 7.83 -3.18 11.51
CA PHE A 203 6.99 -2.56 12.50
C PHE A 203 7.71 -2.55 13.85
N GLY A 204 8.43 -1.47 14.16
CA GLY A 204 9.06 -1.24 15.45
C GLY A 204 10.11 -2.30 15.82
N ASN A 205 10.76 -2.93 14.84
CA ASN A 205 11.66 -4.06 15.00
C ASN A 205 11.01 -5.29 15.68
N SER A 206 9.68 -5.36 15.65
CA SER A 206 8.86 -6.33 16.39
C SER A 206 8.07 -7.28 15.48
N PHE A 207 7.70 -6.81 14.28
CA PHE A 207 7.03 -7.59 13.25
C PHE A 207 7.54 -7.17 11.88
N VAL A 208 7.50 -8.10 10.93
CA VAL A 208 7.95 -7.88 9.56
C VAL A 208 6.92 -8.40 8.55
N LEU A 209 6.69 -7.61 7.50
CA LEU A 209 6.04 -8.03 6.27
C LEU A 209 7.11 -8.03 5.15
N ALA A 210 7.68 -9.18 4.85
CA ALA A 210 8.81 -9.34 3.92
C ALA A 210 8.40 -9.63 2.47
N SER A 211 7.10 -9.53 2.15
CA SER A 211 6.59 -9.75 0.80
C SER A 211 5.31 -8.95 0.58
N SER A 212 4.93 -8.77 -0.69
CA SER A 212 3.66 -8.09 -0.96
C SER A 212 2.47 -8.99 -0.61
N PRO A 213 1.49 -8.45 0.11
CA PRO A 213 0.25 -9.16 0.37
C PRO A 213 -0.73 -9.16 -0.82
N LEU A 214 -0.41 -8.42 -1.88
CA LEU A 214 -1.28 -8.17 -3.02
C LEU A 214 -0.60 -8.56 -4.33
N ILE A 215 -1.32 -9.27 -5.18
CA ILE A 215 -0.87 -9.59 -6.54
C ILE A 215 -1.49 -8.54 -7.48
N PRO A 216 -0.71 -7.64 -8.10
CA PRO A 216 -1.23 -6.54 -8.92
C PRO A 216 -1.64 -6.98 -10.34
N GLN A 217 -2.24 -8.16 -10.46
CA GLN A 217 -2.70 -8.66 -11.74
C GLN A 217 -3.78 -7.74 -12.30
N THR A 218 -3.65 -7.32 -13.55
CA THR A 218 -4.55 -6.39 -14.28
C THR A 218 -4.59 -4.94 -13.81
N TRP A 219 -3.87 -4.55 -12.75
CA TRP A 219 -3.94 -3.19 -12.21
C TRP A 219 -3.49 -2.11 -13.20
N HIS A 220 -2.69 -2.48 -14.19
CA HIS A 220 -2.25 -1.62 -15.30
C HIS A 220 -3.38 -1.10 -16.19
N ASN A 221 -4.57 -1.69 -16.11
CA ASN A 221 -5.74 -1.25 -16.86
C ASN A 221 -6.50 -0.10 -16.17
N TYR A 222 -6.04 0.31 -14.99
CA TYR A 222 -6.73 1.30 -14.17
C TYR A 222 -5.82 2.49 -13.88
N ASN A 223 -6.43 3.62 -13.50
CA ASN A 223 -5.74 4.77 -12.92
C ASN A 223 -6.02 4.85 -11.41
N TRP A 224 -5.43 5.84 -10.75
CA TRP A 224 -5.60 6.04 -9.30
C TRP A 224 -7.04 6.24 -8.85
N THR A 225 -7.85 7.02 -9.59
CA THR A 225 -9.24 7.28 -9.20
C THR A 225 -10.12 6.05 -9.35
N GLN A 226 -9.85 5.21 -10.35
CA GLN A 226 -10.53 3.92 -10.50
C GLN A 226 -10.15 2.95 -9.37
N ILE A 227 -8.86 2.84 -9.01
CA ILE A 227 -8.42 2.02 -7.87
C ILE A 227 -9.03 2.55 -6.56
N ALA A 228 -9.07 3.87 -6.36
CA ALA A 228 -9.73 4.50 -5.22
C ALA A 228 -11.23 4.15 -5.16
N GLY A 229 -11.94 4.25 -6.29
CA GLY A 229 -13.34 3.82 -6.39
C GLY A 229 -13.54 2.34 -6.08
N PHE A 230 -12.57 1.49 -6.45
CA PHE A 230 -12.61 0.07 -6.13
C PHE A 230 -12.53 -0.22 -4.64
N ILE A 231 -11.77 0.57 -3.88
CA ILE A 231 -11.63 0.41 -2.42
C ILE A 231 -12.98 0.52 -1.70
N SER A 232 -13.92 1.31 -2.22
CA SER A 232 -15.29 1.41 -1.68
C SER A 232 -16.25 0.33 -2.18
N SER A 233 -15.79 -0.59 -3.02
CA SER A 233 -16.59 -1.60 -3.72
C SER A 233 -16.16 -3.03 -3.39
N ASN A 234 -16.94 -4.04 -3.74
CA ASN A 234 -16.60 -5.46 -3.54
C ASN A 234 -15.78 -6.08 -4.69
N THR A 235 -14.98 -5.28 -5.39
CA THR A 235 -13.99 -5.81 -6.34
C THR A 235 -12.85 -6.49 -5.59
N SER A 236 -12.19 -7.48 -6.21
CA SER A 236 -11.04 -8.17 -5.59
C SER A 236 -9.91 -7.20 -5.21
N ILE A 237 -9.65 -6.19 -6.05
CA ILE A 237 -8.68 -5.12 -5.79
C ILE A 237 -9.07 -4.35 -4.52
N GLY A 238 -10.31 -3.89 -4.45
CA GLY A 238 -10.80 -3.12 -3.32
C GLY A 238 -10.79 -3.91 -2.02
N VAL A 239 -11.28 -5.15 -2.06
CA VAL A 239 -11.31 -6.07 -0.91
C VAL A 239 -9.89 -6.29 -0.38
N GLY A 240 -8.93 -6.66 -1.24
CA GLY A 240 -7.56 -6.89 -0.82
C GLY A 240 -6.90 -5.64 -0.22
N ILE A 241 -7.11 -4.45 -0.82
CA ILE A 241 -6.59 -3.21 -0.24
C ILE A 241 -7.18 -2.96 1.15
N ARG A 242 -8.49 -3.14 1.36
CA ARG A 242 -9.11 -2.95 2.68
C ARG A 242 -8.61 -3.95 3.72
N GLU A 243 -8.52 -5.23 3.34
CA GLU A 243 -8.03 -6.31 4.19
C GLU A 243 -6.65 -5.98 4.75
N TYR A 244 -5.70 -5.67 3.88
CA TYR A 244 -4.34 -5.39 4.30
C TYR A 244 -4.16 -3.99 4.89
N THR A 245 -5.03 -3.03 4.58
CA THR A 245 -5.09 -1.76 5.34
C THR A 245 -5.41 -2.05 6.81
N ASN A 246 -6.40 -2.92 7.08
CA ASN A 246 -6.79 -3.30 8.42
C ASN A 246 -5.72 -4.15 9.12
N ALA A 247 -5.08 -5.10 8.41
CA ALA A 247 -3.99 -5.90 8.95
C ALA A 247 -2.76 -5.05 9.34
N ILE A 248 -2.32 -4.16 8.45
CA ILE A 248 -1.22 -3.21 8.73
C ILE A 248 -1.59 -2.31 9.92
N THR A 249 -2.83 -1.83 9.99
CA THR A 249 -3.32 -1.04 11.13
C THR A 249 -3.24 -1.83 12.44
N ALA A 250 -3.61 -3.11 12.44
CA ALA A 250 -3.52 -3.98 13.62
C ALA A 250 -2.09 -4.20 14.11
N VAL A 251 -1.14 -4.39 13.20
CA VAL A 251 0.28 -4.50 13.58
C VAL A 251 0.81 -3.18 14.13
N ILE A 252 0.45 -2.04 13.53
CA ILE A 252 0.82 -0.72 14.07
C ILE A 252 0.24 -0.52 15.48
N CYS A 253 -1.04 -0.86 15.68
CA CYS A 253 -1.67 -0.80 16.99
C CYS A 253 -0.97 -1.71 18.01
N LYS A 254 -0.53 -2.90 17.60
CA LYS A 254 0.24 -3.82 18.44
C LYS A 254 1.53 -3.17 18.97
N VAL A 255 2.29 -2.52 18.09
CA VAL A 255 3.62 -1.98 18.42
C VAL A 255 3.58 -0.61 19.08
N ASP A 256 2.52 0.18 18.88
CA ASP A 256 2.32 1.48 19.55
C ASP A 256 1.54 1.37 20.88
N GLY A 257 1.30 0.15 21.37
CA GLY A 257 0.57 -0.08 22.61
C GLY A 257 -0.89 0.37 22.55
N ASN A 258 -1.54 0.10 21.42
CA ASN A 258 -2.96 0.35 21.14
C ASN A 258 -3.39 1.82 21.14
N LYS A 259 -2.54 2.70 20.59
CA LYS A 259 -2.84 4.12 20.42
C LYS A 259 -2.93 4.50 18.94
N PRO A 260 -3.86 5.42 18.58
CA PRO A 260 -4.95 5.92 19.41
C PRO A 260 -6.09 4.89 19.52
N LEU A 261 -6.82 4.92 20.64
CA LEU A 261 -8.00 4.06 20.83
C LEU A 261 -9.08 4.27 19.76
N SER A 262 -9.18 5.49 19.20
CA SER A 262 -10.12 5.80 18.12
C SER A 262 -9.86 5.01 16.83
N VAL A 263 -8.65 4.50 16.64
CA VAL A 263 -8.25 3.62 15.53
C VAL A 263 -8.15 2.17 16.02
N CYS A 264 -7.37 1.92 17.08
CA CYS A 264 -7.06 0.57 17.55
C CYS A 264 -8.25 -0.15 18.19
N GLY A 265 -9.25 0.59 18.68
CA GLY A 265 -10.49 0.01 19.19
C GLY A 265 -11.53 -0.32 18.11
N GLN A 266 -11.33 0.09 16.86
CA GLN A 266 -12.30 -0.14 15.78
C GLN A 266 -12.22 -1.57 15.27
N GLN A 267 -13.34 -2.26 15.12
CA GLN A 267 -13.34 -3.55 14.43
C GLN A 267 -12.98 -3.38 12.94
N PRO A 268 -12.20 -4.29 12.33
CA PRO A 268 -11.73 -5.57 12.87
C PRO A 268 -10.36 -5.53 13.57
N ILE A 269 -9.84 -4.35 13.93
CA ILE A 269 -8.45 -4.18 14.39
C ILE A 269 -8.10 -5.05 15.61
N PRO A 270 -8.89 -5.06 16.71
CA PRO A 270 -8.59 -5.95 17.84
C PRO A 270 -8.63 -7.44 17.49
N THR A 271 -9.48 -7.84 16.54
CA THR A 271 -9.59 -9.24 16.09
C THR A 271 -8.31 -9.65 15.37
N LEU A 272 -7.86 -8.85 14.40
CA LEU A 272 -6.61 -9.09 13.67
C LEU A 272 -5.38 -9.03 14.58
N GLU A 273 -5.37 -8.10 15.54
CA GLU A 273 -4.29 -7.99 16.52
C GLU A 273 -4.18 -9.25 17.40
N SER A 274 -5.31 -9.87 17.75
CA SER A 274 -5.33 -11.10 18.56
C SER A 274 -4.75 -12.33 17.85
N GLU A 275 -4.73 -12.31 16.51
CA GLU A 275 -4.13 -13.37 15.68
C GLU A 275 -2.61 -13.24 15.52
N LEU A 276 -2.03 -12.09 15.87
CA LEU A 276 -0.58 -11.89 15.87
C LEU A 276 0.05 -12.68 17.02
N GLY A 277 0.82 -13.72 16.68
CA GLY A 277 1.67 -14.43 17.63
C GLY A 277 2.88 -13.59 18.07
N GLY A 278 3.52 -13.97 19.18
CA GLY A 278 4.67 -13.25 19.73
C GLY A 278 4.27 -12.12 20.68
N GLY A 279 4.92 -12.04 21.84
CA GLY A 279 4.62 -11.03 22.84
C GLY A 279 4.89 -9.63 22.29
N ALA A 280 3.86 -8.78 22.24
CA ALA A 280 4.08 -7.36 22.04
C ALA A 280 5.01 -6.86 23.15
N HIS A 281 6.16 -6.33 22.78
CA HIS A 281 6.90 -5.47 23.69
C HIS A 281 6.06 -4.23 23.87
N SER A 282 5.34 -4.17 25.00
CA SER A 282 4.57 -3.01 25.40
C SER A 282 5.56 -1.86 25.59
N PRO A 283 5.49 -0.75 24.85
CA PRO A 283 6.44 0.36 24.96
C PRO A 283 6.32 1.13 26.29
N LEU A 284 5.65 0.58 27.31
CA LEU A 284 5.41 1.19 28.61
C LEU A 284 5.96 0.37 29.80
N SER A 285 6.72 -0.70 29.59
CA SER A 285 7.42 -1.40 30.68
C SER A 285 8.93 -1.20 30.65
N GLU A 286 9.38 0.05 30.54
CA GLU A 286 10.58 0.46 31.28
C GLU A 286 10.12 1.14 32.57
N SER A 287 9.54 0.34 33.48
CA SER A 287 9.77 0.61 34.89
C SER A 287 11.22 0.26 35.17
N PHE A 288 12.14 1.21 34.95
CA PHE A 288 13.32 1.20 35.80
C PHE A 288 12.78 1.27 37.22
N ALA A 289 12.95 0.18 37.97
CA ALA A 289 12.83 0.25 39.40
C ALA A 289 13.72 1.43 39.83
N THR A 290 13.12 2.47 40.39
CA THR A 290 13.84 3.44 41.19
C THR A 290 14.36 2.68 42.40
N GLY A 291 15.46 1.97 42.18
CA GLY A 291 16.32 1.47 43.23
C GLY A 291 16.79 2.71 43.97
N TYR A 292 16.15 2.97 45.11
CA TYR A 292 16.76 3.76 46.16
C TYR A 292 18.20 3.27 46.32
N PRO A 293 19.23 4.13 46.16
CA PRO A 293 20.55 3.75 46.59
C PRO A 293 20.47 3.56 48.11
N SER A 294 20.69 2.32 48.53
CA SER A 294 20.93 1.98 49.93
C SER A 294 22.08 2.85 50.42
N ALA A 295 21.77 3.70 51.40
CA ALA A 295 22.75 4.49 52.11
C ALA A 295 23.79 3.56 52.75
N SER A 296 24.96 3.47 52.12
CA SER A 296 26.19 3.03 52.76
C SER A 296 27.35 3.83 52.19
N THR A 297 27.62 4.92 52.90
CA THR A 297 28.92 5.54 53.13
C THR A 297 30.08 5.09 52.24
N VAL A 298 30.43 5.87 51.23
CA VAL A 298 31.84 6.06 50.85
C VAL A 298 32.09 7.54 50.59
N THR A 299 32.93 8.07 51.46
CA THR A 299 33.44 9.44 51.57
C THR A 299 34.56 9.75 50.56
N TRP A 300 34.56 10.99 50.05
CA TRP A 300 35.66 11.76 49.42
C TRP A 300 36.19 11.22 48.07
N THR A 301 36.47 12.02 47.03
CA THR A 301 37.13 13.33 46.97
C THR A 301 36.67 14.13 45.73
N ALA A 302 36.43 15.42 45.91
CA ALA A 302 36.36 16.39 44.82
C ALA A 302 37.78 16.61 44.25
N VAL A 303 37.94 16.49 42.92
CA VAL A 303 39.12 17.00 42.22
C VAL A 303 38.66 18.14 41.31
N GLN A 304 39.18 19.31 41.63
CA GLN A 304 39.00 20.58 40.96
C GLN A 304 39.60 20.53 39.55
N TYR A 305 38.86 21.04 38.56
CA TYR A 305 39.40 21.39 37.25
C TYR A 305 40.04 22.78 37.33
N THR A 306 41.36 22.86 37.24
CA THR A 306 42.08 24.09 36.93
C THR A 306 43.13 23.84 35.84
N GLN A 307 42.87 24.43 34.67
CA GLN A 307 43.79 25.15 33.79
C GLN A 307 45.19 24.54 33.53
N ILE A 308 45.44 24.13 32.27
CA ILE A 308 46.80 24.01 31.73
C ILE A 308 46.88 24.87 30.46
N GLU A 309 47.44 26.07 30.61
CA GLU A 309 48.02 26.86 29.53
C GLU A 309 49.55 26.64 29.48
N TRP A 310 50.02 26.30 28.28
CA TRP A 310 51.26 26.77 27.63
C TRP A 310 52.57 26.96 28.42
N ILE A 311 53.58 26.13 28.10
CA ILE A 311 54.97 26.60 27.94
C ILE A 311 55.64 25.96 26.72
N ARG A 312 56.08 26.83 25.80
CA ARG A 312 56.99 26.57 24.68
C ARG A 312 58.39 26.19 25.20
N LYS A 313 59.07 25.26 24.52
CA LYS A 313 60.53 25.29 24.41
C LYS A 313 60.96 25.10 22.95
N THR A 314 61.47 26.21 22.41
CA THR A 314 62.36 26.30 21.25
C THR A 314 63.81 26.04 21.69
N SER A 315 64.54 25.22 20.94
CA SER A 315 66.01 25.27 20.77
C SER A 315 66.34 24.45 19.50
N VAL A 316 66.45 25.09 18.33
CA VAL A 316 67.67 25.66 17.69
C VAL A 316 68.55 24.60 17.00
N ASN A 317 68.75 24.85 15.70
CA ASN A 317 69.51 24.17 14.65
C ASN A 317 70.91 23.65 14.98
N ILE A 318 71.29 22.54 14.31
CA ILE A 318 72.62 22.34 13.70
C ILE A 318 72.46 21.62 12.34
N ARG A 319 73.04 22.26 11.31
CA ARG A 319 73.25 21.89 9.89
C ARG A 319 72.12 22.10 8.88
#